data_AF-A0A958AH13-F1
#
_entry.id   AF-A0A958AH13-F1
#
_cell.length_a   1.000
_cell.length_b   1.000
_cell.length_c   1.000
_cell.angle_alpha   90.00
_cell.angle_beta   90.00
_cell.angle_gamma   90.00
#
_symmetry.space_group_name_H-M   'P 1'
#
loop_
_entity.id
_entity.type
_entity.pdbx_description
1 polymer ?
#
loop_
_entity_poly.entity_id
_entity_poly.type
_entity_poly.pdbx_seq_one_letter_code
_entity_poly.pdbx_strand_id
1 'polypeptide(L)'
;PATVALFILAEPVVAMLFQRGQFTPFDTQQTALALRLYLLGLTFAAIDQPLIFAYYARQNTLTPALVGLLAVGFYLVAALLPALFRPLRMTDLVIANSVQLTGHALVMLWLVNRLATLRGRGLGPTVFKAIAGAGAMGLGLWLARPLVEQWLPPINFISQAIGLGLIIALGGGIYLLAAILLKMPDLHLLARLFRRFLPR
;
A
#
# COMPACT_ATOMS: atom_id res chain seq x y z
N PRO A 1 -2.57 5.27 3.44
CA PRO A 1 -2.65 4.78 4.84
C PRO A 1 -2.36 3.27 4.95
N ALA A 2 -3.15 2.41 4.29
CA ALA A 2 -3.02 0.95 4.38
C ALA A 2 -1.58 0.46 4.14
N THR A 3 -0.90 0.99 3.10
CA THR A 3 0.52 0.70 2.85
C THR A 3 1.40 0.97 4.07
N VAL A 4 1.26 2.13 4.70
CA VAL A 4 2.06 2.54 5.87
C VAL A 4 1.75 1.66 7.08
N ALA A 5 0.47 1.37 7.34
CA ALA A 5 0.07 0.48 8.43
C ALA A 5 0.67 -0.92 8.25
N LEU A 6 0.50 -1.52 7.07
CA LEU A 6 1.05 -2.84 6.77
C LEU A 6 2.58 -2.86 6.76
N PHE A 7 3.24 -1.76 6.40
CA PHE A 7 4.70 -1.68 6.40
C PHE A 7 5.25 -1.75 7.84
N ILE A 8 4.62 -1.01 8.75
CA ILE A 8 4.98 -0.98 10.18
C ILE A 8 4.64 -2.31 10.84
N LEU A 9 3.45 -2.86 10.53
CA LEU A 9 2.93 -4.08 11.12
C LEU A 9 3.30 -5.35 10.35
N ALA A 10 4.22 -5.26 9.37
CA ALA A 10 4.53 -6.38 8.47
C ALA A 10 4.91 -7.65 9.24
N GLU A 11 5.84 -7.52 10.18
CA GLU A 11 6.33 -8.63 10.98
C GLU A 11 5.26 -9.27 11.88
N PRO A 12 4.53 -8.53 12.74
CA PRO A 12 3.51 -9.16 13.58
C PRO A 12 2.33 -9.71 12.77
N VAL A 13 1.97 -9.09 11.64
CA VAL A 13 0.94 -9.62 10.73
C VAL A 13 1.39 -10.95 10.11
N VAL A 14 2.62 -11.01 9.58
CA VAL A 14 3.17 -12.25 9.01
C VAL A 14 3.30 -13.33 10.08
N ALA A 15 3.80 -12.97 11.27
CA ALA A 15 3.92 -13.90 12.39
C ALA A 15 2.56 -14.52 12.76
N MET A 16 1.54 -13.69 12.94
CA MET A 16 0.19 -14.14 13.30
C MET A 16 -0.44 -15.04 12.23
N LEU A 17 -0.18 -14.77 10.95
CA LEU A 17 -0.75 -15.52 9.83
C LEU A 17 0.00 -16.82 9.54
N PHE A 18 1.33 -16.81 9.62
CA PHE A 18 2.16 -17.88 9.08
C PHE A 18 3.03 -18.59 10.10
N GLN A 19 3.44 -17.95 11.20
CA GLN A 19 4.41 -18.51 12.15
C GLN A 19 3.82 -19.58 13.06
N ARG A 20 3.57 -20.76 12.48
CA ARG A 20 3.06 -21.97 13.10
C ARG A 20 3.73 -23.20 12.50
N GLY A 21 3.89 -24.26 13.29
CA GLY A 21 4.45 -25.52 12.82
C GLY A 21 5.90 -25.37 12.35
N GLN A 22 6.15 -25.61 11.06
CA GLN A 22 7.49 -25.54 10.46
C GLN A 22 7.93 -24.12 10.08
N PHE A 23 7.03 -23.13 10.16
CA PHE A 23 7.37 -21.75 9.80
C PHE A 23 8.08 -21.05 10.97
N THR A 24 9.36 -20.78 10.77
CA THR A 24 10.24 -20.27 11.82
C THR A 24 10.19 -18.74 11.92
N PRO A 25 10.71 -18.14 13.02
CA PRO A 25 10.87 -16.69 13.10
C PRO A 25 11.75 -16.11 11.97
N PHE A 26 12.70 -16.90 11.45
CA PHE A 26 13.51 -16.48 10.30
C PHE A 26 12.66 -16.31 9.04
N ASP A 27 11.74 -17.25 8.78
CA ASP A 27 10.82 -17.19 7.64
C ASP A 27 9.86 -16.00 7.76
N THR A 28 9.44 -15.66 9.00
CA THR A 28 8.67 -14.45 9.29
C THR A 28 9.43 -13.20 8.88
N GLN A 29 10.70 -13.09 9.24
CA GLN A 29 11.52 -11.92 8.88
C GLN A 29 11.70 -11.79 7.38
N GLN A 30 11.98 -12.89 6.67
CA GLN A 30 12.12 -12.88 5.20
C GLN A 30 10.81 -12.50 4.51
N THR A 31 9.68 -13.05 4.96
CA THR A 31 8.37 -12.78 4.39
C THR A 31 7.91 -11.34 4.71
N ALA A 32 8.19 -10.84 5.91
CA ALA A 32 7.91 -9.46 6.28
C ALA A 32 8.76 -8.46 5.47
N LEU A 33 10.03 -8.79 5.18
CA LEU A 33 10.87 -8.01 4.29
C LEU A 33 10.28 -7.98 2.88
N ALA A 34 9.88 -9.14 2.34
CA ALA A 34 9.23 -9.21 1.03
C ALA A 34 7.94 -8.38 0.97
N LEU A 35 7.09 -8.48 2.01
CA LEU A 35 5.88 -7.66 2.12
C LEU A 35 6.21 -6.16 2.10
N ARG A 36 7.17 -5.72 2.91
CA ARG A 36 7.60 -4.30 2.95
C ARG A 36 8.04 -3.79 1.59
N LEU A 37 8.78 -4.60 0.84
CA LEU A 37 9.22 -4.25 -0.51
C LEU A 37 8.04 -4.18 -1.49
N TYR A 38 7.13 -5.17 -1.49
CA TYR A 38 5.92 -5.16 -2.34
C TYR A 38 5.00 -3.96 -2.06
N LEU A 39 4.89 -3.53 -0.80
CA LEU A 39 4.06 -2.41 -0.39
C LEU A 39 4.45 -1.09 -1.08
N LEU A 40 5.72 -0.93 -1.44
CA LEU A 40 6.18 0.23 -2.23
C LEU A 40 5.48 0.28 -3.59
N GLY A 41 5.44 -0.85 -4.31
CA GLY A 41 4.75 -0.97 -5.59
C GLY A 41 3.23 -0.94 -5.47
N LEU A 42 2.66 -1.47 -4.39
CA LEU A 42 1.21 -1.53 -4.16
C LEU A 42 0.56 -0.15 -4.22
N THR A 43 1.22 0.88 -3.67
CA THR A 43 0.69 2.25 -3.68
C THR A 43 0.50 2.77 -5.10
N PHE A 44 1.44 2.47 -5.99
CA PHE A 44 1.36 2.87 -7.40
C PHE A 44 0.37 2.01 -8.17
N ALA A 45 0.31 0.70 -7.90
CA ALA A 45 -0.70 -0.18 -8.48
C ALA A 45 -2.14 0.28 -8.18
N ALA A 46 -2.38 0.77 -6.95
CA ALA A 46 -3.68 1.32 -6.56
C ALA A 46 -4.04 2.61 -7.32
N ILE A 47 -3.04 3.44 -7.66
CA ILE A 47 -3.22 4.64 -8.49
C ILE A 47 -3.44 4.25 -9.96
N ASP A 48 -2.79 3.19 -10.40
CA ASP A 48 -2.78 2.74 -11.79
C ASP A 48 -4.10 2.12 -12.24
N GLN A 49 -4.74 1.35 -11.37
CA GLN A 49 -6.00 0.68 -11.67
C GLN A 49 -7.12 1.61 -12.19
N PRO A 50 -7.42 2.78 -11.57
CA PRO A 50 -8.39 3.72 -12.14
C PRO A 50 -7.91 4.38 -13.44
N LEU A 51 -6.59 4.52 -13.68
CA LEU A 51 -6.07 5.02 -14.95
C LEU A 51 -6.35 4.03 -16.07
N ILE A 52 -6.12 2.73 -15.85
CA ILE A 52 -6.45 1.66 -16.80
C ILE A 52 -7.94 1.69 -17.12
N PHE A 53 -8.81 1.77 -16.10
CA PHE A 53 -10.26 1.85 -16.32
C PHE A 53 -10.67 3.10 -17.10
N ALA A 54 -10.00 4.24 -16.93
CA ALA A 54 -10.26 5.44 -17.72
C ALA A 54 -9.94 5.25 -19.22
N TYR A 55 -8.90 4.48 -19.55
CA TYR A 55 -8.57 4.13 -20.94
C TYR A 55 -9.55 3.11 -21.52
N TYR A 56 -9.93 2.09 -20.75
CA TYR A 56 -10.91 1.09 -21.18
C TYR A 56 -12.29 1.72 -21.42
N ALA A 57 -12.71 2.67 -20.59
CA ALA A 57 -13.95 3.42 -20.79
C ALA A 57 -13.95 4.26 -22.09
N ARG A 58 -12.76 4.58 -22.62
CA ARG A 58 -12.57 5.26 -23.92
C ARG A 58 -12.35 4.28 -25.08
N GLN A 59 -12.61 2.99 -24.88
CA GLN A 59 -12.36 1.92 -25.84
C GLN A 59 -10.90 1.83 -26.31
N ASN A 60 -9.96 2.38 -25.54
CA ASN A 60 -8.53 2.31 -25.84
C ASN A 60 -7.88 1.28 -24.93
N THR A 61 -7.80 0.04 -25.41
CA THR A 61 -7.15 -1.08 -24.71
C THR A 61 -5.67 -1.21 -25.07
N LEU A 62 -5.24 -0.64 -26.20
CA LEU A 62 -3.87 -0.74 -26.68
C LEU A 62 -2.88 0.05 -25.82
N THR A 63 -3.28 1.23 -25.34
CA THR A 63 -2.36 2.08 -24.55
C THR A 63 -1.95 1.40 -23.24
N PRO A 64 -2.89 0.91 -22.39
CA PRO A 64 -2.51 0.14 -21.20
C PRO A 64 -1.69 -1.12 -21.53
N ALA A 65 -2.00 -1.82 -22.62
CA ALA A 65 -1.27 -3.02 -23.01
C ALA A 65 0.19 -2.73 -23.40
N LEU A 66 0.44 -1.67 -24.18
CA LEU A 66 1.78 -1.26 -24.59
C LEU A 66 2.61 -0.76 -23.41
N VAL A 67 1.99 0.00 -22.50
CA VAL A 67 2.66 0.42 -21.26
C VAL A 67 2.95 -0.79 -20.36
N GLY A 68 2.04 -1.78 -20.33
CA GLY A 68 2.24 -3.07 -19.69
C GLY A 68 3.49 -3.79 -20.20
N LEU A 69 3.66 -3.87 -21.52
CA LEU A 69 4.85 -4.47 -22.14
C LEU A 69 6.13 -3.71 -21.76
N LEU A 70 6.10 -2.38 -21.79
CA LEU A 70 7.22 -1.55 -21.35
C LEU A 70 7.54 -1.73 -19.86
N ALA A 71 6.53 -1.91 -19.01
CA ALA A 71 6.70 -2.18 -17.59
C ALA A 71 7.34 -3.55 -17.32
N VAL A 72 7.04 -4.57 -18.13
CA VAL A 72 7.78 -5.85 -18.10
C VAL A 72 9.25 -5.62 -18.44
N GLY A 73 9.57 -4.69 -19.34
CA GLY A 73 10.94 -4.25 -19.57
C GLY A 73 11.61 -3.70 -18.30
N PHE A 74 10.92 -2.84 -17.55
CA PHE A 74 11.42 -2.34 -16.26
C PHE A 74 11.65 -3.47 -15.25
N TYR A 75 10.74 -4.45 -15.19
CA TYR A 75 10.90 -5.64 -14.35
C TYR A 75 12.19 -6.39 -14.70
N LEU A 76 12.37 -6.73 -15.99
CA LEU A 76 13.51 -7.52 -16.43
C LEU A 76 14.83 -6.80 -16.15
N VAL A 77 14.91 -5.49 -16.41
CA VAL A 77 16.10 -4.70 -16.10
C VAL A 77 16.36 -4.68 -14.60
N ALA A 78 15.35 -4.38 -13.79
CA ALA A 78 15.52 -4.31 -12.33
C ALA A 78 15.85 -5.68 -11.70
N ALA A 79 15.29 -6.77 -12.22
CA ALA A 79 15.52 -8.12 -11.73
C ALA A 79 16.89 -8.66 -12.14
N LEU A 80 17.31 -8.46 -13.39
CA LEU A 80 18.48 -9.11 -13.96
C LEU A 80 19.77 -8.29 -13.83
N LEU A 81 19.69 -6.97 -13.67
CA LEU A 81 20.90 -6.14 -13.53
C LEU A 81 21.76 -6.51 -12.30
N PRO A 82 21.19 -6.81 -11.12
CA PRO A 82 21.97 -7.35 -9.99
C PRO A 82 22.58 -8.73 -10.26
N ALA A 83 21.94 -9.54 -11.13
CA ALA A 83 22.38 -10.89 -11.46
C ALA A 83 23.75 -10.93 -12.15
N LEU A 84 24.16 -9.81 -12.75
CA LEU A 84 25.45 -9.69 -13.44
C LEU A 84 26.64 -9.69 -12.46
N PHE A 85 26.42 -9.28 -11.21
CA PHE A 85 27.47 -9.14 -10.20
C PHE A 85 27.34 -10.13 -9.05
N ARG A 86 26.15 -10.72 -8.83
CA ARG A 86 25.89 -11.68 -7.76
C ARG A 86 24.71 -12.60 -8.10
N PRO A 87 24.55 -13.76 -7.43
CA PRO A 87 23.38 -14.60 -7.61
C PRO A 87 22.08 -13.88 -7.31
N LEU A 88 21.04 -14.22 -8.08
CA LEU A 88 19.68 -13.72 -7.92
C LEU A 88 19.12 -14.12 -6.55
N ARG A 89 18.56 -13.13 -5.86
CA ARG A 89 17.88 -13.31 -4.57
C ARG A 89 16.39 -13.00 -4.72
N MET A 90 15.59 -13.55 -3.82
CA MET A 90 14.16 -13.23 -3.71
C MET A 90 13.92 -11.72 -3.65
N THR A 91 14.74 -10.98 -2.89
CA THR A 91 14.62 -9.51 -2.76
C THR A 91 14.71 -8.78 -4.10
N ASP A 92 15.49 -9.29 -5.06
CA ASP A 92 15.69 -8.65 -6.36
C ASP A 92 14.42 -8.72 -7.19
N LEU A 93 13.78 -9.89 -7.21
CA LEU A 93 12.52 -10.13 -7.91
C LEU A 93 11.39 -9.31 -7.29
N VAL A 94 11.35 -9.22 -5.97
CA VAL A 94 10.33 -8.44 -5.24
C VAL A 94 10.48 -6.94 -5.49
N ILE A 95 11.71 -6.42 -5.48
CA ILE A 95 11.99 -5.02 -5.83
C ILE A 95 11.66 -4.76 -7.28
N ALA A 96 12.03 -5.66 -8.19
CA ALA A 96 11.72 -5.55 -9.61
C ALA A 96 10.23 -5.45 -9.88
N ASN A 97 9.40 -6.25 -9.20
CA ASN A 97 7.94 -6.13 -9.29
C ASN A 97 7.44 -4.76 -8.83
N SER A 98 8.02 -4.22 -7.75
CA SER A 98 7.64 -2.90 -7.26
C SER A 98 8.04 -1.78 -8.23
N VAL A 99 9.20 -1.90 -8.87
CA VAL A 99 9.66 -1.01 -9.93
C VAL A 99 8.74 -1.11 -11.16
N GLN A 100 8.34 -2.31 -11.56
CA GLN A 100 7.39 -2.53 -12.65
C GLN A 100 6.06 -1.81 -12.41
N LEU A 101 5.44 -2.03 -11.25
CA LEU A 101 4.15 -1.41 -10.89
C LEU A 101 4.27 0.13 -10.82
N THR A 102 5.38 0.63 -10.26
CA THR A 102 5.66 2.07 -10.19
C THR A 102 5.85 2.66 -11.58
N GLY A 103 6.65 2.02 -12.42
CA GLY A 103 6.91 2.47 -13.79
C GLY A 103 5.64 2.49 -14.64
N HIS A 104 4.81 1.44 -14.56
CA HIS A 104 3.52 1.40 -15.24
C HIS A 104 2.62 2.57 -14.83
N ALA A 105 2.42 2.75 -13.52
CA ALA A 105 1.60 3.81 -12.98
C ALA A 105 2.08 5.21 -13.39
N LEU A 106 3.40 5.46 -13.35
CA LEU A 106 3.98 6.75 -13.71
C LEU A 106 3.82 7.06 -15.20
N VAL A 107 4.03 6.08 -16.08
CA VAL A 107 3.83 6.25 -17.52
C VAL A 107 2.35 6.48 -17.83
N MET A 108 1.46 5.70 -17.23
CA MET A 108 0.01 5.90 -17.37
C MET A 108 -0.45 7.27 -16.88
N LEU A 109 0.07 7.73 -15.73
CA LEU A 109 -0.26 9.04 -15.17
C LEU A 109 0.23 10.17 -16.09
N TRP A 110 1.42 10.01 -16.66
CA TRP A 110 1.97 10.96 -17.63
C TRP A 110 1.11 11.03 -18.90
N LEU A 111 0.71 9.89 -19.46
CA LEU A 111 -0.14 9.81 -20.65
C LEU A 111 -1.54 10.40 -20.41
N VAL A 112 -2.18 10.10 -19.27
CA VAL A 112 -3.47 10.70 -18.92
C VAL A 112 -3.37 12.22 -18.84
N ASN A 113 -2.31 12.74 -18.20
CA ASN A 113 -2.15 14.18 -18.04
C ASN A 113 -1.91 14.91 -19.38
N ARG A 114 -1.48 14.20 -20.44
CA ARG A 114 -1.42 14.71 -21.81
C ARG A 114 -2.79 14.78 -22.48
N LEU A 115 -3.68 13.83 -22.19
CA LEU A 115 -5.02 13.73 -22.81
C LEU A 115 -6.08 14.60 -22.13
N ALA A 116 -5.99 14.71 -20.80
CA ALA A 116 -6.89 15.52 -20.01
C ALA A 116 -6.05 16.15 -18.90
N THR A 117 -5.82 17.46 -18.99
CA THR A 117 -5.02 18.19 -18.01
C THR A 117 -5.58 17.93 -16.61
N LEU A 118 -4.81 17.23 -15.77
CA LEU A 118 -5.19 16.96 -14.38
C LEU A 118 -4.96 18.17 -13.48
N ARG A 119 -4.21 19.18 -13.98
CA ARG A 119 -3.96 20.46 -13.30
C ARG A 119 -5.27 21.19 -13.06
N GLY A 120 -5.46 21.66 -11.83
CA GLY A 120 -6.66 22.41 -11.39
C GLY A 120 -7.74 21.57 -10.71
N ARG A 121 -7.65 20.22 -10.71
CA ARG A 121 -8.64 19.35 -10.03
C ARG A 121 -8.38 19.11 -8.53
N GLY A 122 -7.52 19.91 -7.90
CA GLY A 122 -7.23 19.80 -6.46
C GLY A 122 -6.48 18.52 -6.05
N LEU A 123 -5.91 17.76 -6.99
CA LEU A 123 -5.20 16.51 -6.70
C LEU A 123 -3.98 16.69 -5.79
N GLY A 124 -3.20 17.76 -5.99
CA GLY A 124 -2.01 18.05 -5.16
C GLY A 124 -2.35 18.18 -3.67
N PRO A 125 -3.28 19.08 -3.28
CA PRO A 125 -3.75 19.17 -1.91
C PRO A 125 -4.30 17.85 -1.34
N THR A 126 -5.04 17.06 -2.13
CA THR A 126 -5.56 15.76 -1.69
C THR A 126 -4.45 14.75 -1.43
N VAL A 127 -3.46 14.65 -2.34
CA VAL A 127 -2.29 13.78 -2.17
C VAL A 127 -1.48 14.19 -0.94
N PHE A 128 -1.22 15.49 -0.76
CA PHE A 128 -0.51 15.99 0.41
C PHE A 128 -1.23 15.65 1.72
N LYS A 129 -2.54 15.91 1.80
CA LYS A 129 -3.35 15.53 2.96
C LYS A 129 -3.29 14.02 3.21
N ALA A 130 -3.38 13.20 2.15
CA ALA A 130 -3.35 11.74 2.26
C ALA A 130 -2.00 11.24 2.80
N ILE A 131 -0.89 11.82 2.34
CA ILE A 131 0.45 11.53 2.85
C ILE A 131 0.58 11.98 4.31
N ALA A 132 0.13 13.20 4.64
CA ALA A 132 0.17 13.71 6.01
C ALA A 132 -0.65 12.84 6.99
N GLY A 133 -1.89 12.46 6.60
CA GLY A 133 -2.73 11.58 7.40
C GLY A 133 -2.16 10.16 7.53
N ALA A 134 -1.57 9.62 6.46
CA ALA A 134 -0.88 8.34 6.51
C ALA A 134 0.38 8.39 7.38
N GLY A 135 1.11 9.50 7.37
CA GLY A 135 2.28 9.75 8.22
C GLY A 135 1.90 9.86 9.69
N ALA A 136 0.86 10.63 10.02
CA ALA A 136 0.34 10.73 11.39
C ALA A 136 -0.11 9.37 11.93
N MET A 137 -0.83 8.59 11.13
CA MET A 137 -1.20 7.22 11.46
C MET A 137 0.06 6.34 11.65
N GLY A 138 1.03 6.44 10.75
CA GLY A 138 2.27 5.68 10.83
C GLY A 138 3.03 5.95 12.13
N LEU A 139 3.19 7.23 12.49
CA LEU A 139 3.82 7.63 13.75
C LEU A 139 3.04 7.10 14.96
N GLY A 140 1.71 7.22 14.94
CA GLY A 140 0.85 6.69 15.99
C GLY A 140 0.99 5.18 16.18
N LEU A 141 1.01 4.42 15.09
CA LEU A 141 1.23 2.97 15.12
C LEU A 141 2.63 2.61 15.62
N TRP A 142 3.66 3.33 15.18
CA TRP A 142 5.04 3.09 15.59
C TRP A 142 5.25 3.31 17.09
N LEU A 143 4.61 4.34 17.66
CA LEU A 143 4.64 4.62 19.10
C LEU A 143 3.76 3.67 19.91
N ALA A 144 2.58 3.32 19.39
CA ALA A 144 1.63 2.46 20.09
C ALA A 144 2.07 1.00 20.14
N ARG A 145 2.76 0.50 19.10
CA ARG A 145 3.20 -0.90 19.01
C ARG A 145 3.96 -1.40 20.25
N PRO A 146 5.07 -0.78 20.69
CA PRO A 146 5.82 -1.28 21.85
C PRO A 146 5.00 -1.23 23.13
N LEU A 147 4.10 -0.25 23.27
CA LEU A 147 3.18 -0.17 24.40
C LEU A 147 2.21 -1.35 24.39
N VAL A 148 1.58 -1.66 23.25
CA VAL A 148 0.67 -2.81 23.19
C VAL A 148 1.42 -4.13 23.46
N GLU A 149 2.64 -4.30 22.95
CA GLU A 149 3.45 -5.50 23.20
C GLU A 149 3.86 -5.64 24.67
N GLN A 150 4.04 -4.53 25.39
CA GLN A 150 4.33 -4.55 26.83
C GLN A 150 3.10 -4.94 27.66
N TRP A 151 1.92 -4.45 27.30
CA TRP A 151 0.67 -4.68 28.05
C TRP A 151 0.02 -6.03 27.70
N LEU A 152 0.10 -6.44 26.43
CA LEU A 152 -0.37 -7.73 25.92
C LEU A 152 0.78 -8.45 25.21
N PRO A 153 1.66 -9.14 25.97
CA PRO A 153 2.72 -9.94 25.38
C PRO A 153 2.10 -11.05 24.51
N PRO A 154 2.65 -11.33 23.31
CA PRO A 154 2.10 -12.31 22.37
C PRO A 154 2.44 -13.75 22.81
N ILE A 155 1.85 -14.20 23.92
CA ILE A 155 2.10 -15.52 24.51
C ILE A 155 1.28 -16.61 23.80
N ASN A 156 0.10 -16.23 23.30
CA ASN A 156 -0.82 -17.14 22.60
C ASN A 156 -1.49 -16.45 21.41
N PHE A 157 -2.10 -17.22 20.51
CA PHE A 157 -2.73 -16.69 19.30
C PHE A 157 -3.81 -15.65 19.60
N ILE A 158 -4.59 -15.83 20.67
CA ILE A 158 -5.68 -14.91 21.06
C ILE A 158 -5.12 -13.55 21.51
N SER A 159 -4.11 -13.52 22.37
CA SER A 159 -3.47 -12.27 22.79
C SER A 159 -2.82 -11.54 21.62
N GLN A 160 -2.18 -12.26 20.71
CA GLN A 160 -1.63 -11.70 19.48
C GLN A 160 -2.73 -11.11 18.57
N ALA A 161 -3.85 -11.82 18.41
CA ALA A 161 -5.00 -11.36 17.63
C ALA A 161 -5.63 -10.09 18.21
N ILE A 162 -5.83 -10.05 19.53
CA ILE A 162 -6.39 -8.89 20.23
C ILE A 162 -5.43 -7.70 20.15
N GLY A 163 -4.14 -7.92 20.42
CA GLY A 163 -3.12 -6.86 20.34
C GLY A 163 -3.04 -6.25 18.95
N LEU A 164 -2.98 -7.09 17.91
CA LEU A 164 -2.98 -6.61 16.52
C LEU A 164 -4.29 -5.92 16.14
N GLY A 165 -5.43 -6.48 16.55
CA GLY A 165 -6.74 -5.86 16.34
C GLY A 165 -6.83 -4.47 16.96
N LEU A 166 -6.34 -4.31 18.19
CA LEU A 166 -6.31 -3.02 18.90
C LEU A 166 -5.41 -2.01 18.19
N ILE A 167 -4.21 -2.42 17.76
CA ILE A 167 -3.28 -1.56 17.02
C ILE A 167 -3.89 -1.13 15.68
N ILE A 168 -4.51 -2.05 14.94
CA ILE A 168 -5.18 -1.75 13.67
C ILE A 168 -6.35 -0.78 13.89
N ALA A 169 -7.16 -1.00 14.92
CA ALA A 169 -8.27 -0.13 15.29
C ALA A 169 -7.78 1.28 15.67
N LEU A 170 -6.70 1.37 16.44
CA LEU A 170 -6.07 2.63 16.83
C LEU A 170 -5.50 3.37 15.60
N GLY A 171 -4.82 2.68 14.70
CA GLY A 171 -4.39 3.25 13.42
C GLY A 171 -5.56 3.77 12.57
N GLY A 172 -6.64 2.98 12.47
CA GLY A 172 -7.88 3.40 11.82
C GLY A 172 -8.44 4.68 12.43
N GLY A 173 -8.51 4.75 13.77
CA GLY A 173 -8.95 5.94 14.51
C GLY A 173 -8.07 7.16 14.25
N ILE A 174 -6.74 7.02 14.30
CA ILE A 174 -5.81 8.13 14.03
C ILE A 174 -5.95 8.63 12.60
N TYR A 175 -6.05 7.73 11.62
CA TYR A 175 -6.25 8.14 10.24
C TYR A 175 -7.58 8.84 10.02
N LEU A 176 -8.68 8.35 10.62
CA LEU A 176 -9.99 8.99 10.55
C LEU A 176 -9.97 10.39 11.17
N LEU A 177 -9.36 10.54 12.35
CA LEU A 177 -9.19 11.84 13.00
C LEU A 177 -8.37 12.80 12.12
N ALA A 178 -7.24 12.35 11.59
CA ALA A 178 -6.42 13.14 10.68
C ALA A 178 -7.19 13.54 9.42
N ALA A 179 -7.97 12.62 8.85
CA ALA A 179 -8.78 12.88 7.66
C ALA A 179 -9.92 13.90 7.93
N ILE A 180 -10.53 13.87 9.12
CA ILE A 180 -11.53 14.85 9.56
C ILE A 180 -10.88 16.23 9.75
N LEU A 181 -9.76 16.30 10.49
CA LEU A 181 -9.04 17.55 10.75
C LEU A 181 -8.53 18.21 9.47
N LEU A 182 -8.01 17.39 8.53
CA LEU A 182 -7.53 17.86 7.22
C LEU A 182 -8.67 18.17 6.23
N LYS A 183 -9.94 17.94 6.62
CA LYS A 183 -11.13 18.12 5.77
C LYS A 183 -10.96 17.43 4.42
N MET A 184 -10.65 16.13 4.44
CA MET A 184 -10.49 15.36 3.20
C MET A 184 -11.84 15.27 2.46
N PRO A 185 -11.90 15.57 1.15
CA PRO A 185 -13.12 15.49 0.35
C PRO A 185 -13.77 14.09 0.37
N ASP A 186 -12.94 13.05 0.45
CA ASP A 186 -13.35 11.64 0.35
C ASP A 186 -14.27 11.18 1.48
N LEU A 187 -14.12 11.75 2.69
CA LEU A 187 -14.98 11.44 3.85
C LEU A 187 -16.44 11.84 3.62
N HIS A 188 -16.68 12.96 2.92
CA HIS A 188 -18.04 13.40 2.59
C HIS A 188 -18.69 12.50 1.54
N LEU A 189 -17.89 11.83 0.71
CA LEU A 189 -18.35 10.90 -0.32
C LEU A 189 -18.73 9.56 0.32
N LEU A 190 -17.90 9.05 1.24
CA LEU A 190 -18.22 7.87 2.05
C LEU A 190 -19.45 8.10 2.94
N ALA A 191 -19.55 9.24 3.63
CA ALA A 191 -20.71 9.56 4.45
C ALA A 191 -22.01 9.68 3.62
N ARG A 192 -21.93 10.22 2.39
CA ARG A 192 -23.07 10.26 1.46
C ARG A 192 -23.47 8.89 0.96
N LEU A 193 -22.53 8.01 0.64
CA LEU A 193 -22.81 6.63 0.22
C LEU A 193 -23.40 5.81 1.35
N PHE A 194 -22.88 5.93 2.57
CA PHE A 194 -23.42 5.25 3.75
C PHE A 194 -24.86 5.69 4.06
N ARG A 195 -25.14 7.00 3.96
CA ARG A 195 -26.52 7.52 4.07
C ARG A 195 -27.47 7.05 2.96
N ARG A 196 -26.94 6.62 1.81
CA ARG A 196 -27.74 6.06 0.71
C ARG A 196 -28.04 4.57 0.90
N PHE A 197 -27.21 3.86 1.67
CA PHE A 197 -27.38 2.44 1.98
C PHE A 197 -28.12 2.16 3.28
N LEU A 198 -28.33 3.15 4.16
CA LEU A 198 -29.32 3.01 5.24
C LEU A 198 -30.72 3.24 4.65
N PRO A 199 -31.57 2.20 4.55
CA PRO A 199 -32.99 2.44 4.36
C PRO A 199 -33.51 3.24 5.56
N ARG A 200 -34.42 4.17 5.29
CA ARG A 200 -35.11 4.95 6.33
C ARG A 200 -35.86 4.04 7.28
#